data_AF-A0A087DCK5-F1
#
_entry.id   AF-A0A087DCK5-F1
#
_cell.length_a   1.000
_cell.length_b   1.000
_cell.length_c   1.000
_cell.angle_alpha   90.00
_cell.angle_beta   90.00
_cell.angle_gamma   90.00
#
_symmetry.space_group_name_H-M   'P 1'
#
loop_
_entity.id
_entity.type
_entity.pdbx_description
1 polymer ?
#
loop_
_entity_poly.entity_id
_entity_poly.type
_entity_poly.pdbx_seq_one_letter_code
_entity_poly.pdbx_strand_id
1 'polypeptide(L)'
;MSESTENNATVVGNVVQADADHPIIDIASWRQAPNPPARERAGLALRKTVPLTSHALWQVRENRRDVIGLLEEQSSQRVQELIPLRYQRMSVSAFTFYRGTALIMANDLARTPVTGIPVQAVGDAHIGNFGMFRSPSNRLVFDINDFDETLTGPWEWDIKRLAASVEICGRANGIRKWDRRAAVKRCVHSYRDHLKQFSQMDYLDAWYDHIDVEAALDHYERTVNGQRNLTLREAARRATLKDSDRAAAKLTYRDGDRLRFRSKPPALTPINELHSYADLEALQGRLEALFNSYRHSLYEDRRHVLSHYTYHDTARKVVGVGSVGTRAWVSILTGRDIDDPLMLQMKEANDSVLERFVGRSPYATHGERVVQGQKLIQSTADVLLGWSSFLAEDGKPRDYYVRQFWNGKGSIDIEHLNDLALNDLGRLCARCLAHAHARTGDRVAIASYVGDTEEFDEAIASFAAAYADQNDADYAVFKQLIDSGELPCASL
;
A
#
# COMPACT_ATOMS: atom_id res chain seq x y z
N MET A 1 -37.59 45.88 19.34
CA MET A 1 -36.42 45.54 20.16
C MET A 1 -36.67 44.20 20.80
N SER A 2 -36.12 43.14 20.21
CA SER A 2 -35.91 41.85 20.84
C SER A 2 -34.91 41.11 19.95
N GLU A 3 -33.67 41.06 20.42
CA GLU A 3 -32.56 40.33 19.81
C GLU A 3 -32.89 38.83 19.77
N SER A 4 -32.71 38.20 18.61
CA SER A 4 -32.56 36.76 18.49
C SER A 4 -31.13 36.49 18.02
N THR A 5 -30.30 36.05 18.95
CA THR A 5 -28.98 35.47 18.74
C THR A 5 -29.08 34.24 17.82
N GLU A 6 -28.60 34.36 16.59
CA GLU A 6 -28.36 33.19 15.73
C GLU A 6 -27.10 32.46 16.20
N ASN A 7 -27.32 31.22 16.57
CA ASN A 7 -26.35 30.28 17.10
C ASN A 7 -25.55 29.68 15.93
N ASN A 8 -24.27 30.05 15.83
CA ASN A 8 -23.30 29.48 14.88
C ASN A 8 -22.94 28.06 15.31
N ALA A 9 -23.60 27.03 14.75
CA ALA A 9 -23.17 25.64 14.88
C ALA A 9 -23.79 24.73 13.81
N THR A 10 -23.20 24.66 12.61
CA THR A 10 -23.32 23.45 11.75
C THR A 10 -22.27 23.42 10.64
N VAL A 11 -21.18 22.68 10.88
CA VAL A 11 -20.55 21.87 9.82
C VAL A 11 -20.46 20.45 10.36
N VAL A 12 -21.61 19.78 10.38
CA VAL A 12 -21.72 18.32 10.48
C VAL A 12 -22.09 17.86 9.08
N GLY A 13 -21.14 17.31 8.33
CA GLY A 13 -21.41 16.93 6.95
C GLY A 13 -20.24 16.26 6.26
N ASN A 14 -20.19 14.92 6.32
CA ASN A 14 -19.96 13.98 5.21
C ASN A 14 -19.42 12.65 5.74
N VAL A 15 -20.28 11.94 6.47
CA VAL A 15 -20.22 10.47 6.56
C VAL A 15 -20.69 9.97 5.19
N VAL A 16 -19.95 9.08 4.54
CA VAL A 16 -20.48 8.32 3.39
C VAL A 16 -21.79 7.70 3.87
N GLN A 17 -22.92 8.11 3.32
CA GLN A 17 -24.21 7.62 3.80
C GLN A 17 -24.23 6.10 3.61
N ALA A 18 -24.44 5.36 4.70
CA ALA A 18 -24.58 3.92 4.63
C ALA A 18 -25.78 3.60 3.74
N ASP A 19 -25.56 2.86 2.67
CA ASP A 19 -26.62 2.35 1.80
C ASP A 19 -26.43 0.84 1.61
N ALA A 20 -27.33 0.22 0.85
CA ALA A 20 -27.28 -1.21 0.60
C ALA A 20 -25.97 -1.65 -0.07
N ASP A 21 -25.29 -0.73 -0.77
CA ASP A 21 -24.06 -0.91 -1.56
C ASP A 21 -22.79 -0.54 -0.79
N HIS A 22 -22.90 0.29 0.25
CA HIS A 22 -21.82 0.80 1.10
C HIS A 22 -22.14 0.57 2.58
N PRO A 23 -22.05 -0.69 3.08
CA PRO A 23 -22.20 -0.92 4.51
C PRO A 23 -21.04 -0.25 5.25
N ILE A 24 -21.36 0.66 6.18
CA ILE A 24 -20.36 1.27 7.03
C ILE A 24 -19.97 0.28 8.14
N ILE A 25 -18.70 -0.11 8.14
CA ILE A 25 -18.10 -0.95 9.15
C ILE A 25 -17.81 -0.09 10.37
N ASP A 26 -18.48 -0.40 11.47
CA ASP A 26 -18.22 0.24 12.75
C ASP A 26 -16.91 -0.28 13.36
N ILE A 27 -15.85 0.49 13.15
CA ILE A 27 -14.54 0.35 13.81
C ILE A 27 -14.39 1.33 14.99
N ALA A 28 -15.36 2.22 15.18
CA ALA A 28 -15.32 3.31 16.14
C ALA A 28 -15.92 2.92 17.50
N SER A 29 -16.64 1.81 17.61
CA SER A 29 -17.17 1.30 18.89
C SER A 29 -16.16 0.51 19.71
N TRP A 30 -15.08 -0.02 19.11
CA TRP A 30 -14.06 -0.73 19.89
C TRP A 30 -13.42 0.19 20.92
N ARG A 31 -13.37 -0.27 22.16
CA ARG A 31 -12.69 0.41 23.28
C ARG A 31 -11.68 -0.56 23.85
N GLN A 32 -10.40 -0.24 23.64
CA GLN A 32 -9.31 -1.01 24.20
C GLN A 32 -9.43 -1.06 25.72
N ALA A 33 -9.41 -2.28 26.27
CA ALA A 33 -9.49 -2.49 27.71
C ALA A 33 -8.19 -2.02 28.41
N PRO A 34 -8.26 -1.62 29.70
CA PRO A 34 -7.19 -0.85 30.34
C PRO A 34 -5.93 -1.66 30.69
N ASN A 35 -5.99 -2.99 30.72
CA ASN A 35 -4.85 -3.84 31.07
C ASN A 35 -4.81 -5.12 30.23
N PRO A 36 -3.66 -5.80 30.10
CA PRO A 36 -3.52 -6.97 29.23
C PRO A 36 -4.54 -8.09 29.51
N PRO A 37 -4.76 -8.55 30.76
CA PRO A 37 -5.77 -9.60 31.00
C PRO A 37 -7.19 -9.22 30.57
N ALA A 38 -7.57 -7.94 30.68
CA ALA A 38 -8.86 -7.47 30.21
C ALA A 38 -8.95 -7.43 28.67
N ARG A 39 -7.85 -7.06 28.00
CA ARG A 39 -7.75 -7.07 26.52
C ARG A 39 -7.80 -8.50 25.98
N GLU A 40 -7.14 -9.45 26.64
CA GLU A 40 -7.21 -10.88 26.30
C GLU A 40 -8.65 -11.41 26.39
N ARG A 41 -9.36 -11.10 27.49
CA ARG A 41 -10.77 -11.46 27.65
C ARG A 41 -11.67 -10.83 26.58
N ALA A 42 -11.42 -9.58 26.20
CA ALA A 42 -12.16 -8.91 25.14
C ALA A 42 -11.94 -9.60 23.78
N GLY A 43 -10.69 -9.94 23.45
CA GLY A 43 -10.32 -10.72 22.27
C GLY A 43 -10.99 -12.09 22.22
N LEU A 44 -10.96 -12.84 23.31
CA LEU A 44 -11.59 -14.16 23.41
C LEU A 44 -13.13 -14.08 23.29
N ALA A 45 -13.75 -13.03 23.86
CA ALA A 45 -15.20 -12.86 23.83
C ALA A 45 -15.74 -12.68 22.40
N LEU A 46 -14.95 -12.08 21.50
CA LEU A 46 -15.32 -11.88 20.10
C LEU A 46 -15.56 -13.19 19.34
N ARG A 47 -14.98 -14.32 19.77
CA ARG A 47 -15.23 -15.63 19.14
C ARG A 47 -16.70 -16.09 19.23
N LYS A 48 -17.48 -15.51 20.15
CA LYS A 48 -18.92 -15.80 20.28
C LYS A 48 -19.75 -15.21 19.15
N THR A 49 -19.37 -14.02 18.67
CA THR A 49 -20.08 -13.28 17.62
C THR A 49 -19.41 -13.47 16.26
N VAL A 50 -18.09 -13.62 16.24
CA VAL A 50 -17.27 -13.86 15.06
C VAL A 50 -16.39 -15.09 15.30
N PRO A 51 -16.91 -16.32 15.16
CA PRO A 51 -16.11 -17.53 15.28
C PRO A 51 -14.98 -17.56 14.25
N LEU A 52 -13.83 -18.17 14.57
CA LEU A 52 -12.68 -18.21 13.64
C LEU A 52 -13.03 -18.85 12.29
N THR A 53 -13.85 -19.90 12.30
CA THR A 53 -14.36 -20.58 11.10
C THR A 53 -15.24 -19.71 10.21
N SER A 54 -15.84 -18.64 10.76
CA SER A 54 -16.65 -17.71 9.95
C SER A 54 -15.82 -16.95 8.91
N HIS A 55 -14.49 -16.86 9.11
CA HIS A 55 -13.59 -16.27 8.14
C HIS A 55 -13.32 -17.15 6.91
N ALA A 56 -13.71 -18.43 6.93
CA ALA A 56 -13.44 -19.37 5.84
C ALA A 56 -14.32 -19.17 4.61
N LEU A 57 -15.50 -18.57 4.79
CA LEU A 57 -16.55 -18.55 3.79
C LEU A 57 -16.42 -17.33 2.89
N TRP A 58 -16.26 -17.59 1.59
CA TRP A 58 -16.50 -16.63 0.53
C TRP A 58 -17.60 -17.18 -0.38
N GLN A 59 -18.65 -16.38 -0.60
CA GLN A 59 -19.75 -16.70 -1.49
C GLN A 59 -20.17 -15.45 -2.26
N VAL A 60 -20.29 -15.60 -3.58
CA VAL A 60 -20.79 -14.53 -4.45
C VAL A 60 -22.25 -14.29 -4.14
N ARG A 61 -22.62 -13.02 -3.95
CA ARG A 61 -24.02 -12.62 -3.73
C ARG A 61 -24.69 -12.28 -5.06
N GLU A 62 -26.00 -12.49 -5.14
CA GLU A 62 -26.81 -12.18 -6.35
C GLU A 62 -26.71 -10.70 -6.76
N ASN A 63 -26.60 -9.78 -5.79
CA ASN A 63 -26.45 -8.34 -6.03
C ASN A 63 -25.03 -7.85 -5.73
N ARG A 64 -24.00 -8.66 -6.02
CA ARG A 64 -22.61 -8.18 -5.97
C ARG A 64 -22.46 -7.05 -6.99
N ARG A 65 -21.90 -5.91 -6.55
CA ARG A 65 -21.66 -4.76 -7.44
C ARG A 65 -20.84 -5.16 -8.65
N ASP A 66 -21.14 -4.55 -9.79
CA ASP A 66 -20.39 -4.78 -11.02
C ASP A 66 -18.92 -4.39 -10.85
N VAL A 67 -18.04 -5.36 -11.08
CA VAL A 67 -16.59 -5.21 -10.92
C VAL A 67 -15.98 -4.26 -11.93
N ILE A 68 -16.57 -4.19 -13.12
CA ILE A 68 -16.11 -3.30 -14.18
C ILE A 68 -16.55 -1.87 -13.88
N GLY A 69 -17.80 -1.67 -13.47
CA GLY A 69 -18.28 -0.39 -12.95
C GLY A 69 -17.40 0.15 -11.80
N LEU A 70 -17.01 -0.69 -10.84
CA LEU A 70 -16.06 -0.28 -9.78
C LEU A 70 -14.68 0.14 -10.33
N LEU A 71 -14.18 -0.57 -11.35
CA LEU A 71 -12.90 -0.25 -11.99
C LEU A 71 -12.97 1.07 -12.77
N GLU A 72 -14.07 1.31 -13.49
CA GLU A 72 -14.34 2.53 -14.26
C GLU A 72 -14.56 3.74 -13.36
N GLU A 73 -15.31 3.60 -12.25
CA GLU A 73 -15.44 4.63 -11.21
C GLU A 73 -14.06 5.09 -10.75
N GLN A 74 -13.16 4.16 -10.46
CA GLN A 74 -11.80 4.46 -10.02
C GLN A 74 -10.93 5.04 -11.16
N SER A 75 -11.23 4.72 -12.42
CA SER A 75 -10.57 5.27 -13.61
C SER A 75 -11.03 6.71 -13.92
N SER A 76 -12.24 7.10 -13.53
CA SER A 76 -12.80 8.43 -13.81
C SER A 76 -11.99 9.58 -13.21
N GLN A 77 -11.34 9.35 -12.07
CA GLN A 77 -10.53 10.36 -11.35
C GLN A 77 -9.07 10.40 -11.82
N ARG A 78 -8.65 9.48 -12.70
CA ARG A 78 -7.26 9.34 -13.16
C ARG A 78 -6.98 10.19 -14.40
N VAL A 79 -5.71 10.32 -14.74
CA VAL A 79 -5.26 10.92 -16.01
C VAL A 79 -5.73 10.03 -17.16
N GLN A 80 -6.70 10.53 -17.94
CA GLN A 80 -7.46 9.73 -18.91
C GLN A 80 -6.59 9.11 -20.02
N GLU A 81 -5.56 9.82 -20.49
CA GLU A 81 -4.64 9.30 -21.53
C GLU A 81 -3.84 8.05 -21.07
N LEU A 82 -3.77 7.79 -19.75
CA LEU A 82 -3.05 6.66 -19.18
C LEU A 82 -3.95 5.45 -18.87
N ILE A 83 -5.27 5.56 -19.02
CA ILE A 83 -6.19 4.44 -18.78
C ILE A 83 -5.90 3.23 -19.68
N PRO A 84 -5.68 3.37 -21.00
CA PRO A 84 -5.34 2.23 -21.85
C PRO A 84 -4.07 1.50 -21.36
N LEU A 85 -3.08 2.25 -20.87
CA LEU A 85 -1.84 1.69 -20.31
C LEU A 85 -2.10 1.00 -18.95
N ARG A 86 -3.02 1.51 -18.14
CA ARG A 86 -3.42 0.86 -16.88
C ARG A 86 -3.99 -0.53 -17.18
N TYR A 87 -4.95 -0.60 -18.10
CA TYR A 87 -5.62 -1.86 -18.42
C TYR A 87 -4.67 -2.83 -19.13
N GLN A 88 -3.74 -2.35 -19.95
CA GLN A 88 -2.66 -3.17 -20.52
C GLN A 88 -1.75 -3.78 -19.44
N ARG A 89 -1.39 -3.04 -18.39
CA ARG A 89 -0.58 -3.59 -17.29
C ARG A 89 -1.35 -4.55 -16.39
N MET A 90 -2.65 -4.34 -16.25
CA MET A 90 -3.53 -5.22 -15.47
C MET A 90 -3.86 -6.52 -16.23
N SER A 91 -3.80 -6.52 -17.56
CA SER A 91 -4.16 -7.67 -18.42
C SER A 91 -3.02 -8.69 -18.59
N VAL A 92 -1.86 -8.47 -17.97
CA VAL A 92 -0.70 -9.37 -18.06
C VAL A 92 -0.99 -10.72 -17.38
N SER A 93 -1.63 -10.70 -16.22
CA SER A 93 -2.03 -11.90 -15.48
C SER A 93 -3.12 -11.59 -14.45
N ALA A 94 -3.82 -12.64 -13.99
CA ALA A 94 -4.78 -12.56 -12.90
C ALA A 94 -4.17 -11.96 -11.61
N PHE A 95 -2.87 -12.16 -11.38
CA PHE A 95 -2.16 -11.55 -10.26
C PHE A 95 -1.94 -10.04 -10.45
N THR A 96 -1.55 -9.60 -11.65
CA THR A 96 -1.43 -8.15 -11.93
C THR A 96 -2.77 -7.43 -11.89
N PHE A 97 -3.85 -8.10 -12.31
CA PHE A 97 -5.21 -7.62 -12.15
C PHE A 97 -5.56 -7.41 -10.68
N TYR A 98 -5.36 -8.42 -9.84
CA TYR A 98 -5.63 -8.36 -8.39
C TYR A 98 -4.91 -7.20 -7.67
N ARG A 99 -3.66 -6.92 -8.08
CA ARG A 99 -2.87 -5.78 -7.57
C ARG A 99 -3.43 -4.41 -8.02
N GLY A 100 -4.18 -4.38 -9.12
CA GLY A 100 -4.80 -3.17 -9.65
C GLY A 100 -6.22 -2.88 -9.12
N THR A 101 -6.78 -3.79 -8.31
CA THR A 101 -8.22 -3.83 -7.97
C THR A 101 -8.49 -3.92 -6.46
N ALA A 102 -7.75 -3.17 -5.64
CA ALA A 102 -7.97 -3.12 -4.18
C ALA A 102 -9.43 -2.79 -3.80
N LEU A 103 -10.08 -1.90 -4.56
CA LEU A 103 -11.49 -1.54 -4.36
C LEU A 103 -12.45 -2.73 -4.51
N ILE A 104 -12.22 -3.63 -5.48
CA ILE A 104 -13.10 -4.79 -5.70
C ILE A 104 -13.13 -5.67 -4.44
N MET A 105 -11.95 -5.97 -3.90
CA MET A 105 -11.87 -6.79 -2.68
C MET A 105 -12.35 -6.05 -1.45
N ALA A 106 -12.10 -4.74 -1.32
CA ALA A 106 -12.65 -3.96 -0.21
C ALA A 106 -14.20 -4.01 -0.20
N ASN A 107 -14.82 -3.85 -1.38
CA ASN A 107 -16.27 -3.98 -1.56
C ASN A 107 -16.81 -5.37 -1.16
N ASP A 108 -16.08 -6.42 -1.55
CA ASP A 108 -16.41 -7.79 -1.19
C ASP A 108 -16.26 -8.06 0.31
N LEU A 109 -15.17 -7.58 0.91
CA LEU A 109 -14.85 -7.75 2.33
C LEU A 109 -15.78 -6.98 3.26
N ALA A 110 -16.37 -5.88 2.80
CA ALA A 110 -17.35 -5.07 3.52
C ALA A 110 -18.60 -5.85 3.99
N ARG A 111 -18.79 -7.06 3.47
CA ARG A 111 -19.91 -7.95 3.85
C ARG A 111 -19.45 -9.24 4.52
N THR A 112 -18.16 -9.37 4.82
CA THR A 112 -17.59 -10.50 5.53
C THR A 112 -17.49 -10.22 7.04
N PRO A 113 -17.39 -11.26 7.89
CA PRO A 113 -17.27 -11.05 9.33
C PRO A 113 -16.02 -10.23 9.69
N VAL A 114 -16.21 -9.25 10.58
CA VAL A 114 -15.19 -8.39 11.18
C VAL A 114 -15.40 -8.33 12.69
N THR A 115 -14.31 -8.36 13.45
CA THR A 115 -14.30 -8.29 14.92
C THR A 115 -14.54 -6.88 15.44
N GLY A 116 -14.37 -5.86 14.60
CA GLY A 116 -14.49 -4.45 14.97
C GLY A 116 -13.22 -3.87 15.61
N ILE A 117 -12.15 -4.66 15.80
CA ILE A 117 -10.87 -4.13 16.32
C ILE A 117 -10.18 -3.29 15.21
N PRO A 118 -9.96 -1.98 15.41
CA PRO A 118 -9.28 -1.15 14.43
C PRO A 118 -7.77 -1.36 14.45
N VAL A 119 -7.15 -1.29 13.28
CA VAL A 119 -5.73 -1.06 13.04
C VAL A 119 -5.59 0.09 12.04
N GLN A 120 -4.41 0.72 11.95
CA GLN A 120 -4.08 1.44 10.73
C GLN A 120 -3.83 0.39 9.64
N ALA A 121 -4.84 0.14 8.80
CA ALA A 121 -4.75 -0.85 7.75
C ALA A 121 -3.81 -0.36 6.63
N VAL A 122 -3.13 -1.30 5.98
CA VAL A 122 -2.41 -1.08 4.73
C VAL A 122 -3.41 -0.81 3.60
N GLY A 123 -4.55 -1.50 3.60
CA GLY A 123 -5.62 -1.41 2.60
C GLY A 123 -5.31 -2.21 1.34
N ASP A 124 -4.06 -2.14 0.86
CA ASP A 124 -3.55 -2.91 -0.29
C ASP A 124 -2.46 -3.93 0.11
N ALA A 125 -2.69 -4.69 1.19
CA ALA A 125 -1.75 -5.69 1.68
C ALA A 125 -1.66 -6.94 0.77
N HIS A 126 -0.93 -6.87 -0.33
CA HIS A 126 -0.65 -8.02 -1.20
C HIS A 126 0.85 -8.36 -1.22
N ILE A 127 1.24 -9.59 -1.59
CA ILE A 127 2.64 -10.07 -1.55
C ILE A 127 3.64 -9.17 -2.28
N GLY A 128 3.21 -8.47 -3.35
CA GLY A 128 4.03 -7.48 -4.06
C GLY A 128 4.06 -6.06 -3.51
N ASN A 129 3.39 -5.79 -2.38
CA ASN A 129 3.38 -4.51 -1.69
C ASN A 129 4.34 -4.52 -0.48
N PHE A 130 5.17 -5.55 -0.39
CA PHE A 130 6.24 -5.64 0.59
C PHE A 130 7.58 -5.74 -0.12
N GLY A 131 8.63 -5.24 0.50
CA GLY A 131 9.93 -5.13 -0.14
C GLY A 131 11.05 -4.87 0.85
N MET A 132 12.24 -4.72 0.29
CA MET A 132 13.46 -4.50 1.05
C MET A 132 13.89 -3.04 0.92
N PHE A 133 14.30 -2.43 2.02
CA PHE A 133 14.70 -1.03 2.11
C PHE A 133 15.99 -0.90 2.91
N ARG A 134 16.74 0.17 2.64
CA ARG A 134 17.88 0.54 3.45
C ARG A 134 17.40 1.45 4.59
N SER A 135 17.70 1.08 5.83
CA SER A 135 17.44 1.94 6.99
C SER A 135 18.43 3.11 7.04
N PRO A 136 18.13 4.20 7.79
CA PRO A 136 19.08 5.27 8.08
C PRO A 136 20.39 4.77 8.72
N SER A 137 20.34 3.64 9.43
CA SER A 137 21.51 2.95 10.00
C SER A 137 22.19 1.99 9.03
N ASN A 138 21.87 2.07 7.73
CA ASN A 138 22.46 1.30 6.64
C ASN A 138 22.21 -0.22 6.69
N ARG A 139 21.19 -0.68 7.43
CA ARG A 139 20.75 -2.08 7.48
C ARG A 139 19.66 -2.34 6.45
N LEU A 140 19.60 -3.56 5.92
CA LEU A 140 18.54 -3.97 5.00
C LEU A 140 17.33 -4.50 5.80
N VAL A 141 16.22 -3.77 5.72
CA VAL A 141 14.97 -4.11 6.42
C VAL A 141 13.89 -4.54 5.43
N PHE A 142 13.00 -5.44 5.84
CA PHE A 142 11.81 -5.83 5.09
C PHE A 142 10.57 -5.08 5.61
N ASP A 143 9.84 -4.40 4.73
CA ASP A 143 8.70 -3.56 5.13
C ASP A 143 7.64 -3.39 4.01
N ILE A 144 6.58 -2.61 4.27
CA ILE A 144 5.54 -2.22 3.30
C ILE A 144 6.06 -1.17 2.31
N ASN A 145 5.66 -1.24 1.04
CA ASN A 145 6.15 -0.42 -0.09
C ASN A 145 5.25 0.76 -0.47
N ASP A 146 3.93 0.56 -0.43
CA ASP A 146 2.89 1.47 -0.89
C ASP A 146 1.82 1.62 0.19
N PHE A 147 1.38 2.87 0.38
CA PHE A 147 0.53 3.33 1.47
C PHE A 147 -0.63 4.18 0.94
N ASP A 148 -0.87 4.21 -0.38
CA ASP A 148 -1.95 4.99 -0.99
C ASP A 148 -3.30 4.70 -0.32
N GLU A 149 -3.57 3.44 0.00
CA GLU A 149 -4.85 2.98 0.56
C GLU A 149 -4.91 2.98 2.09
N THR A 150 -3.85 3.41 2.78
CA THR A 150 -3.78 3.29 4.24
C THR A 150 -4.85 4.12 4.95
N LEU A 151 -5.58 3.50 5.87
CA LEU A 151 -6.61 4.12 6.70
C LEU A 151 -6.91 3.24 7.92
N THR A 152 -7.45 3.81 8.99
CA THR A 152 -7.96 3.00 10.10
C THR A 152 -9.07 2.05 9.60
N GLY A 153 -8.93 0.75 9.80
CA GLY A 153 -9.85 -0.25 9.29
C GLY A 153 -9.74 -1.61 9.98
N PRO A 154 -10.54 -2.61 9.54
CA PRO A 154 -10.51 -3.96 10.10
C PRO A 154 -9.23 -4.69 9.72
N TRP A 155 -8.51 -5.21 10.71
CA TRP A 155 -7.26 -5.95 10.51
C TRP A 155 -7.44 -7.22 9.67
N GLU A 156 -8.64 -7.80 9.67
CA GLU A 156 -8.97 -9.00 8.91
C GLU A 156 -8.86 -8.76 7.40
N TRP A 157 -9.07 -7.53 6.94
CA TRP A 157 -9.07 -7.21 5.52
C TRP A 157 -7.68 -7.33 4.93
N ASP A 158 -6.67 -6.82 5.63
CA ASP A 158 -5.29 -6.91 5.18
C ASP A 158 -4.78 -8.35 5.18
N ILE A 159 -5.05 -9.15 6.21
CA ILE A 159 -4.58 -10.55 6.24
C ILE A 159 -5.30 -11.42 5.19
N LYS A 160 -6.59 -11.18 4.95
CA LYS A 160 -7.35 -11.84 3.87
C LYS A 160 -6.80 -11.45 2.50
N ARG A 161 -6.51 -10.17 2.28
CA ARG A 161 -5.91 -9.66 1.04
C ARG A 161 -4.52 -10.26 0.81
N LEU A 162 -3.70 -10.33 1.86
CA LEU A 162 -2.37 -10.92 1.78
C LEU A 162 -2.44 -12.40 1.44
N ALA A 163 -3.26 -13.16 2.17
CA ALA A 163 -3.41 -14.60 1.95
C ALA A 163 -3.95 -14.94 0.56
N ALA A 164 -4.97 -14.23 0.07
CA ALA A 164 -5.48 -14.40 -1.29
C ALA A 164 -4.40 -14.09 -2.33
N SER A 165 -3.60 -13.05 -2.12
CA SER A 165 -2.50 -12.71 -3.03
C SER A 165 -1.43 -13.80 -3.14
N VAL A 166 -1.16 -14.54 -2.06
CA VAL A 166 -0.21 -15.68 -2.06
C VAL A 166 -0.76 -16.83 -2.91
N GLU A 167 -2.04 -17.17 -2.76
CA GLU A 167 -2.68 -18.20 -3.60
C GLU A 167 -2.69 -17.79 -5.08
N ILE A 168 -3.11 -16.56 -5.39
CA ILE A 168 -3.21 -16.05 -6.77
C ILE A 168 -1.82 -16.00 -7.42
N CYS A 169 -0.80 -15.52 -6.70
CA CYS A 169 0.59 -15.52 -7.18
C CYS A 169 1.08 -16.96 -7.44
N GLY A 170 0.81 -17.89 -6.53
CA GLY A 170 1.16 -19.29 -6.73
C GLY A 170 0.49 -19.92 -7.95
N ARG A 171 -0.78 -19.58 -8.23
CA ARG A 171 -1.50 -20.03 -9.43
C ARG A 171 -0.85 -19.49 -10.69
N ALA A 172 -0.54 -18.18 -10.72
CA ALA A 172 0.10 -17.52 -11.85
C ALA A 172 1.48 -18.14 -12.18
N ASN A 173 2.22 -18.60 -11.17
CA ASN A 173 3.54 -19.23 -11.34
C ASN A 173 3.48 -20.77 -11.55
N GLY A 174 2.28 -21.35 -11.70
CA GLY A 174 2.14 -22.79 -11.94
C GLY A 174 2.52 -23.69 -10.74
N ILE A 175 2.61 -23.13 -9.53
CA ILE A 175 2.92 -23.89 -8.31
C ILE A 175 1.76 -24.85 -8.00
N ARG A 176 2.04 -26.08 -7.54
CA ARG A 176 1.01 -27.11 -7.31
C ARG A 176 0.06 -26.72 -6.18
N LYS A 177 -1.20 -27.17 -6.27
CA LYS A 177 -2.27 -26.81 -5.33
C LYS A 177 -1.92 -27.02 -3.85
N TRP A 178 -1.28 -28.14 -3.53
CA TRP A 178 -0.90 -28.46 -2.15
C TRP A 178 0.25 -27.58 -1.63
N ASP A 179 1.22 -27.24 -2.49
CA ASP A 179 2.31 -26.30 -2.17
C ASP A 179 1.78 -24.88 -1.94
N ARG A 180 0.86 -24.41 -2.79
CA ARG A 180 0.22 -23.10 -2.60
C ARG A 180 -0.59 -23.03 -1.31
N ARG A 181 -1.40 -24.05 -1.02
CA ARG A 181 -2.14 -24.13 0.25
C ARG A 181 -1.20 -24.11 1.44
N ALA A 182 -0.08 -24.84 1.38
CA ALA A 182 0.93 -24.83 2.42
C ALA A 182 1.59 -23.45 2.57
N ALA A 183 1.86 -22.73 1.48
CA ALA A 183 2.37 -21.36 1.51
C ALA A 183 1.38 -20.39 2.17
N VAL A 184 0.09 -20.46 1.82
CA VAL A 184 -0.95 -19.64 2.46
C VAL A 184 -1.07 -19.96 3.96
N LYS A 185 -1.13 -21.24 4.35
CA LYS A 185 -1.17 -21.62 5.77
C LYS A 185 0.04 -21.09 6.53
N ARG A 186 1.26 -21.25 5.99
CA ARG A 186 2.49 -20.74 6.64
C ARG A 186 2.55 -19.21 6.69
N CYS A 187 1.98 -18.52 5.71
CA CYS A 187 1.79 -17.07 5.74
C CYS A 187 0.92 -16.66 6.93
N VAL A 188 -0.28 -17.24 7.08
CA VAL A 188 -1.20 -16.89 8.18
C VAL A 188 -0.65 -17.31 9.55
N HIS A 189 -0.03 -18.48 9.62
CA HIS A 189 0.70 -18.94 10.81
C HIS A 189 1.79 -17.95 11.24
N SER A 190 2.60 -17.46 10.29
CA SER A 190 3.62 -16.44 10.57
C SER A 190 3.01 -15.14 11.11
N TYR A 191 1.87 -14.70 10.57
CA TYR A 191 1.15 -13.54 11.10
C TYR A 191 0.72 -13.77 12.56
N ARG A 192 0.09 -14.91 12.84
CA ARG A 192 -0.41 -15.28 14.17
C ARG A 192 0.71 -15.36 15.21
N ASP A 193 1.80 -16.05 14.89
CA ASP A 193 2.92 -16.25 15.80
C ASP A 193 3.64 -14.93 16.13
N HIS A 194 3.89 -14.09 15.12
CA HIS A 194 4.51 -12.79 15.38
C HIS A 194 3.58 -11.83 16.11
N LEU A 195 2.27 -11.86 15.83
CA LEU A 195 1.31 -11.06 16.59
C LEU A 195 1.26 -11.50 18.06
N LYS A 196 1.34 -12.79 18.33
CA LYS A 196 1.49 -13.32 19.69
C LYS A 196 2.77 -12.81 20.34
N GLN A 197 3.90 -12.87 19.64
CA GLN A 197 5.16 -12.31 20.14
C GLN A 197 5.03 -10.82 20.47
N PHE A 198 4.50 -10.01 19.56
CA PHE A 198 4.31 -8.57 19.79
C PHE A 198 3.33 -8.28 20.93
N SER A 199 2.32 -9.13 21.14
CA SER A 199 1.37 -8.97 22.25
C SER A 199 2.01 -8.98 23.63
N GLN A 200 3.19 -9.61 23.76
CA GLN A 200 3.95 -9.73 25.00
C GLN A 200 5.05 -8.66 25.15
N MET A 201 5.29 -7.86 24.12
CA MET A 201 6.29 -6.80 24.16
C MET A 201 5.75 -5.55 24.84
N ASP A 202 6.66 -4.73 25.37
CA ASP A 202 6.36 -3.35 25.73
C ASP A 202 6.05 -2.51 24.50
N TYR A 203 5.43 -1.35 24.70
CA TYR A 203 4.95 -0.54 23.59
C TYR A 203 6.11 -0.03 22.70
N LEU A 204 7.18 0.49 23.32
CA LEU A 204 8.35 1.00 22.60
C LEU A 204 9.16 -0.12 21.92
N ASP A 205 9.27 -1.29 22.55
CA ASP A 205 9.97 -2.43 21.93
C ASP A 205 9.28 -2.86 20.64
N ALA A 206 7.95 -3.01 20.67
CA ALA A 206 7.19 -3.30 19.47
C ALA A 206 7.25 -2.16 18.45
N TRP A 207 7.39 -0.91 18.89
CA TRP A 207 7.53 0.25 17.99
C TRP A 207 8.87 0.26 17.24
N TYR A 208 9.96 -0.13 17.92
CA TYR A 208 11.32 -0.14 17.37
C TYR A 208 11.73 -1.46 16.69
N ASP A 209 10.93 -2.52 16.84
CA ASP A 209 11.17 -3.77 16.12
C ASP A 209 11.23 -3.55 14.61
N HIS A 210 12.03 -4.37 13.94
CA HIS A 210 12.19 -4.35 12.50
C HIS A 210 12.63 -5.71 12.00
N ILE A 211 12.31 -6.00 10.74
CA ILE A 211 12.66 -7.27 10.11
C ILE A 211 13.99 -7.10 9.40
N ASP A 212 15.08 -7.52 10.05
CA ASP A 212 16.37 -7.70 9.36
C ASP A 212 16.25 -8.85 8.34
N VAL A 213 16.46 -8.52 7.06
CA VAL A 213 16.25 -9.45 5.94
C VAL A 213 17.18 -10.66 6.04
N GLU A 214 18.47 -10.43 6.30
CA GLU A 214 19.46 -11.49 6.30
C GLU A 214 19.22 -12.44 7.49
N ALA A 215 18.95 -11.89 8.68
CA ALA A 215 18.64 -12.68 9.85
C ALA A 215 17.34 -13.50 9.69
N ALA A 216 16.32 -12.93 9.04
CA ALA A 216 15.07 -13.63 8.77
C ALA A 216 15.26 -14.78 7.77
N LEU A 217 15.99 -14.55 6.68
CA LEU A 217 16.31 -15.60 5.70
C LEU A 217 17.15 -16.70 6.33
N ASP A 218 18.20 -16.36 7.10
CA ASP A 218 19.01 -17.32 7.86
C ASP A 218 18.14 -18.20 8.77
N HIS A 219 17.15 -17.62 9.45
CA HIS A 219 16.23 -18.37 10.30
C HIS A 219 15.37 -19.34 9.48
N TYR A 220 14.80 -18.91 8.36
CA TYR A 220 13.96 -19.76 7.52
C TYR A 220 14.74 -20.91 6.90
N GLU A 221 15.94 -20.66 6.40
CA GLU A 221 16.80 -21.69 5.81
C GLU A 221 17.11 -22.81 6.83
N ARG A 222 17.33 -22.48 8.11
CA ARG A 222 17.51 -23.47 9.18
C ARG A 222 16.26 -24.34 9.40
N THR A 223 15.06 -23.81 9.16
CA THR A 223 13.79 -24.55 9.33
C THR A 223 13.49 -25.50 8.17
N VAL A 224 14.16 -25.38 7.03
CA VAL A 224 13.95 -26.21 5.82
C VAL A 224 15.21 -26.99 5.42
N ASN A 225 15.86 -27.64 6.40
CA ASN A 225 17.07 -28.47 6.19
C ASN A 225 18.23 -27.73 5.49
N GLY A 226 18.34 -26.40 5.67
CA GLY A 226 19.40 -25.58 5.09
C GLY A 226 19.19 -25.20 3.63
N GLN A 227 18.02 -25.47 3.03
CA GLN A 227 17.74 -25.07 1.66
C GLN A 227 17.70 -23.53 1.56
N ARG A 228 18.61 -22.96 0.76
CA ARG A 228 18.76 -21.52 0.61
C ARG A 228 17.76 -20.92 -0.38
N ASN A 229 17.20 -19.77 -0.02
CA ASN A 229 16.30 -19.03 -0.89
C ASN A 229 17.09 -18.06 -1.79
N LEU A 230 17.60 -18.58 -2.91
CA LEU A 230 18.45 -17.80 -3.82
C LEU A 230 17.73 -16.57 -4.41
N THR A 231 16.42 -16.67 -4.67
CA THR A 231 15.61 -15.55 -5.20
C THR A 231 15.57 -14.38 -4.23
N LEU A 232 15.27 -14.63 -2.95
CA LEU A 232 15.23 -13.58 -1.94
C LEU A 232 16.62 -13.04 -1.59
N ARG A 233 17.65 -13.90 -1.54
CA ARG A 233 19.05 -13.48 -1.32
C ARG A 233 19.56 -12.58 -2.45
N GLU A 234 19.26 -12.91 -3.71
CA GLU A 234 19.64 -12.06 -4.85
C GLU A 234 18.85 -10.75 -4.86
N ALA A 235 17.57 -10.77 -4.49
CA ALA A 235 16.78 -9.54 -4.31
C ALA A 235 17.39 -8.64 -3.22
N ALA A 236 17.82 -9.21 -2.10
CA ALA A 236 18.49 -8.49 -1.01
C ALA A 236 19.80 -7.84 -1.48
N ARG A 237 20.66 -8.61 -2.18
CA ARG A 237 21.91 -8.10 -2.76
C ARG A 237 21.68 -6.99 -3.80
N ARG A 238 20.58 -7.03 -4.56
CA ARG A 238 20.24 -5.97 -5.53
C ARG A 238 19.67 -4.73 -4.86
N ALA A 239 18.92 -4.90 -3.76
CA ALA A 239 18.32 -3.80 -3.01
C ALA A 239 19.39 -2.82 -2.49
N THR A 240 20.53 -3.36 -2.03
CA THR A 240 21.65 -2.54 -1.53
C THR A 240 22.26 -1.61 -2.59
N LEU A 241 22.00 -1.83 -3.88
CA LEU A 241 22.58 -1.08 -4.99
C LEU A 241 21.63 -0.02 -5.57
N LYS A 242 20.50 0.31 -4.94
CA LYS A 242 19.53 1.29 -5.47
C LYS A 242 19.47 2.55 -4.59
N ASP A 243 20.09 3.63 -5.01
CA ASP A 243 20.11 4.93 -4.32
C ASP A 243 19.86 6.09 -5.31
N SER A 244 19.90 7.33 -4.79
CA SER A 244 19.77 8.55 -5.59
C SER A 244 20.86 8.66 -6.67
N ASP A 245 22.10 8.25 -6.37
CA ASP A 245 23.21 8.27 -7.33
C ASP A 245 22.89 7.43 -8.56
N ARG A 246 22.43 6.19 -8.33
CA ARG A 246 22.05 5.30 -9.43
C ARG A 246 20.79 5.80 -10.16
N ALA A 247 19.87 6.44 -9.45
CA ALA A 247 18.66 7.01 -10.05
C ALA A 247 19.02 8.16 -11.00
N ALA A 248 19.86 9.09 -10.54
CA ALA A 248 20.41 10.20 -11.33
C ALA A 248 21.18 9.66 -12.54
N ALA A 249 22.17 8.80 -12.33
CA ALA A 249 22.96 8.23 -13.42
C ALA A 249 22.10 7.56 -14.51
N LYS A 250 21.00 6.89 -14.11
CA LYS A 250 20.11 6.20 -15.05
C LYS A 250 19.10 7.13 -15.75
N LEU A 251 18.52 8.08 -15.03
CA LEU A 251 17.34 8.83 -15.49
C LEU A 251 17.67 10.22 -16.00
N THR A 252 18.84 10.75 -15.67
CA THR A 252 19.26 12.08 -16.09
C THR A 252 20.49 12.03 -17.00
N TYR A 253 20.78 13.15 -17.65
CA TYR A 253 22.04 13.46 -18.30
C TYR A 253 22.49 14.86 -17.86
N ARG A 254 23.78 15.13 -17.99
CA ARG A 254 24.34 16.44 -17.68
C ARG A 254 24.23 17.35 -18.91
N ASP A 255 23.70 18.55 -18.70
CA ASP A 255 23.59 19.64 -19.67
C ASP A 255 24.21 20.89 -19.05
N GLY A 256 25.48 21.17 -19.40
CA GLY A 256 26.27 22.21 -18.74
C GLY A 256 26.48 21.95 -17.24
N ASP A 257 25.97 22.85 -16.42
CA ASP A 257 25.97 22.79 -14.96
C ASP A 257 24.69 22.16 -14.37
N ARG A 258 23.75 21.72 -15.21
CA ARG A 258 22.47 21.15 -14.77
C ARG A 258 22.32 19.66 -15.06
N LEU A 259 21.51 18.99 -14.25
CA LEU A 259 20.97 17.67 -14.56
C LEU A 259 19.61 17.80 -15.23
N ARG A 260 19.41 17.11 -16.35
CA ARG A 260 18.14 17.07 -17.09
C ARG A 260 17.63 15.65 -17.20
N PHE A 261 16.32 15.46 -17.11
CA PHE A 261 15.72 14.14 -17.28
C PHE A 261 15.82 13.67 -18.74
N ARG A 262 16.15 12.38 -18.91
CA ARG A 262 16.07 11.71 -20.21
C ARG A 262 14.60 11.53 -20.59
N SER A 263 14.30 11.72 -21.86
CA SER A 263 12.96 11.47 -22.38
C SER A 263 12.72 9.99 -22.68
N LYS A 264 11.66 9.43 -22.10
CA LYS A 264 11.14 8.09 -22.42
C LYS A 264 9.60 8.05 -22.26
N PRO A 265 8.83 8.74 -23.11
CA PRO A 265 7.37 8.82 -22.97
C PRO A 265 6.70 7.46 -23.25
N PRO A 266 5.56 7.14 -22.59
CA PRO A 266 4.96 7.90 -21.49
C PRO A 266 5.62 7.59 -20.13
N ALA A 267 6.59 6.67 -20.06
CA ALA A 267 7.15 6.19 -18.80
C ALA A 267 7.88 7.25 -17.98
N LEU A 268 8.56 8.20 -18.64
CA LEU A 268 9.22 9.36 -18.07
C LEU A 268 9.19 10.49 -19.11
N THR A 269 8.47 11.57 -18.85
CA THR A 269 8.35 12.70 -19.78
C THR A 269 8.81 13.98 -19.07
N PRO A 270 9.94 14.58 -19.47
CA PRO A 270 10.40 15.87 -18.98
C PRO A 270 9.29 16.93 -19.06
N ILE A 271 9.26 17.86 -18.10
CA ILE A 271 8.17 18.84 -18.01
C ILE A 271 8.01 19.68 -19.28
N ASN A 272 9.13 20.04 -19.93
CA ASN A 272 9.18 20.81 -21.17
C ASN A 272 8.69 20.03 -22.42
N GLU A 273 8.47 18.72 -22.30
CA GLU A 273 7.95 17.87 -23.38
C GLU A 273 6.47 17.47 -23.15
N LEU A 274 5.82 18.03 -22.12
CA LEU A 274 4.42 17.77 -21.85
C LEU A 274 3.52 18.67 -22.71
N HIS A 275 2.80 18.08 -23.66
CA HIS A 275 1.84 18.78 -24.51
C HIS A 275 0.40 18.76 -23.96
N SER A 276 0.14 17.97 -22.91
CA SER A 276 -1.19 17.82 -22.31
C SER A 276 -1.57 18.93 -21.32
N TYR A 277 -0.66 19.85 -21.04
CA TYR A 277 -0.92 21.03 -20.21
C TYR A 277 -0.95 22.26 -21.11
N ALA A 278 -1.99 23.08 -20.98
CA ALA A 278 -2.19 24.27 -21.81
C ALA A 278 -1.11 25.35 -21.59
N ASP A 279 -0.55 25.40 -20.38
CA ASP A 279 0.48 26.36 -19.97
C ASP A 279 1.56 25.67 -19.11
N LEU A 280 2.77 25.59 -19.66
CA LEU A 280 3.93 25.00 -19.00
C LEU A 280 4.50 25.89 -17.90
N GLU A 281 4.41 27.22 -18.04
CA GLU A 281 4.87 28.16 -17.02
C GLU A 281 3.97 28.08 -15.79
N ALA A 282 2.65 28.01 -16.00
CA ALA A 282 1.69 27.75 -14.93
C ALA A 282 1.90 26.38 -14.27
N LEU A 283 2.27 25.34 -15.02
CA LEU A 283 2.63 24.03 -14.44
C LEU A 283 3.88 24.13 -13.56
N GLN A 284 4.92 24.83 -14.02
CA GLN A 284 6.14 25.03 -13.24
C GLN A 284 5.85 25.79 -11.94
N GLY A 285 5.10 26.90 -12.00
CA GLY A 285 4.69 27.65 -10.80
C GLY A 285 3.90 26.81 -9.80
N ARG A 286 3.05 25.87 -10.28
CA ARG A 286 2.34 24.92 -9.41
C ARG A 286 3.28 23.91 -8.74
N LEU A 287 4.28 23.40 -9.44
CA LEU A 287 5.26 22.48 -8.85
C LEU A 287 6.14 23.19 -7.82
N GLU A 288 6.51 24.45 -8.06
CA GLU A 288 7.20 25.29 -7.08
C GLU A 288 6.33 25.53 -5.84
N ALA A 289 5.05 25.86 -6.02
CA ALA A 289 4.10 26.01 -4.91
C ALA A 289 3.92 24.70 -4.12
N LEU A 290 3.83 23.56 -4.81
CA LEU A 290 3.78 22.22 -4.20
C LEU A 290 5.04 21.97 -3.37
N PHE A 291 6.23 22.23 -3.92
CA PHE A 291 7.49 22.06 -3.21
C PHE A 291 7.59 22.95 -1.97
N ASN A 292 7.16 24.22 -2.08
CA ASN A 292 7.13 25.16 -0.97
C ASN A 292 6.17 24.73 0.13
N SER A 293 4.96 24.28 -0.21
CA SER A 293 3.98 23.75 0.75
C SER A 293 4.51 22.47 1.43
N TYR A 294 5.10 21.56 0.65
CA TYR A 294 5.77 20.36 1.15
C TYR A 294 6.80 20.65 2.24
N ARG A 295 7.65 21.67 2.06
CA ARG A 295 8.64 22.06 3.07
C ARG A 295 8.01 22.31 4.44
N HIS A 296 6.82 22.91 4.50
CA HIS A 296 6.14 23.21 5.75
C HIS A 296 5.66 21.95 6.50
N SER A 297 5.48 20.83 5.80
CA SER A 297 5.10 19.53 6.41
C SER A 297 6.26 18.79 7.08
N LEU A 298 7.50 19.19 6.82
CA LEU A 298 8.70 18.58 7.40
C LEU A 298 9.03 19.19 8.78
N TYR A 299 9.67 18.41 9.66
CA TYR A 299 10.31 18.97 10.85
C TYR A 299 11.47 19.90 10.49
N GLU A 300 11.83 20.79 11.42
CA GLU A 300 12.80 21.87 11.20
C GLU A 300 14.19 21.39 10.78
N ASP A 301 14.68 20.33 11.42
CA ASP A 301 15.95 19.66 11.09
C ASP A 301 15.99 19.19 9.63
N ARG A 302 14.91 18.59 9.15
CA ARG A 302 14.77 18.09 7.78
C ARG A 302 14.62 19.22 6.78
N ARG A 303 13.91 20.29 7.15
CA ARG A 303 13.84 21.53 6.35
C ARG A 303 15.22 22.15 6.16
N HIS A 304 16.04 22.17 7.22
CA HIS A 304 17.41 22.66 7.15
C HIS A 304 18.23 21.86 6.14
N VAL A 305 18.20 20.53 6.21
CA VAL A 305 18.89 19.66 5.24
C VAL A 305 18.42 19.95 3.81
N LEU A 306 17.10 19.98 3.58
CA LEU A 306 16.53 20.22 2.24
C LEU A 306 16.89 21.61 1.69
N SER A 307 17.14 22.62 2.55
CA SER A 307 17.47 23.98 2.11
C SER A 307 18.84 24.11 1.42
N HIS A 308 19.72 23.12 1.59
CA HIS A 308 21.03 23.07 0.93
C HIS A 308 20.99 22.44 -0.48
N TYR A 309 19.83 21.92 -0.90
CA TYR A 309 19.65 21.32 -2.22
C TYR A 309 19.15 22.34 -3.23
N THR A 310 19.79 22.38 -4.40
CA THR A 310 19.40 23.21 -5.55
C THR A 310 18.61 22.39 -6.55
N TYR A 311 17.45 22.91 -6.97
CA TYR A 311 16.59 22.28 -7.97
C TYR A 311 17.18 22.38 -9.40
N HIS A 312 17.05 21.31 -10.18
CA HIS A 312 17.52 21.27 -11.58
C HIS A 312 16.39 21.08 -12.59
N ASP A 313 15.60 20.02 -12.44
CA ASP A 313 14.61 19.59 -13.44
C ASP A 313 13.50 18.71 -12.83
N THR A 314 12.37 18.60 -13.54
CA THR A 314 11.23 17.75 -13.18
C THR A 314 10.70 16.98 -14.39
N ALA A 315 10.29 15.74 -14.18
CA ALA A 315 9.61 14.92 -15.17
C ALA A 315 8.35 14.26 -14.61
N ARG A 316 7.35 14.05 -15.46
CA ARG A 316 6.19 13.21 -15.15
C ARG A 316 6.60 11.74 -15.24
N LYS A 317 6.23 10.96 -14.23
CA LYS A 317 6.56 9.54 -14.11
C LYS A 317 5.30 8.67 -14.09
N VAL A 318 5.25 7.64 -14.94
CA VAL A 318 4.24 6.58 -14.80
C VAL A 318 4.74 5.50 -13.84
N VAL A 319 3.97 5.20 -12.79
CA VAL A 319 4.34 4.33 -11.66
C VAL A 319 3.41 3.13 -11.52
N GLY A 320 3.97 1.98 -11.13
CA GLY A 320 3.22 0.79 -10.68
C GLY A 320 2.23 0.17 -11.68
N VAL A 321 1.39 -0.75 -11.19
CA VAL A 321 0.22 -1.28 -11.90
C VAL A 321 -1.04 -0.58 -11.39
N GLY A 322 -1.26 -0.59 -10.07
CA GLY A 322 -2.41 0.06 -9.43
C GLY A 322 -2.40 1.59 -9.44
N SER A 323 -1.22 2.22 -9.54
CA SER A 323 -1.07 3.68 -9.58
C SER A 323 -0.99 4.26 -11.01
N VAL A 324 -1.18 3.45 -12.06
CA VAL A 324 -1.17 3.98 -13.43
C VAL A 324 -2.36 4.93 -13.59
N GLY A 325 -2.08 6.16 -14.05
CA GLY A 325 -3.08 7.21 -14.16
C GLY A 325 -3.18 8.12 -12.93
N THR A 326 -2.43 7.91 -11.84
CA THR A 326 -2.23 8.95 -10.81
C THR A 326 -1.15 9.92 -11.26
N ARG A 327 -1.27 11.22 -10.96
CA ARG A 327 -0.20 12.19 -11.25
C ARG A 327 1.01 11.92 -10.35
N ALA A 328 2.16 11.67 -10.95
CA ALA A 328 3.42 11.53 -10.21
C ALA A 328 4.53 12.29 -10.92
N TRP A 329 5.24 13.09 -10.14
CA TRP A 329 6.35 13.94 -10.56
C TRP A 329 7.63 13.43 -9.91
N VAL A 330 8.73 13.47 -10.64
CA VAL A 330 10.07 13.25 -10.10
C VAL A 330 10.92 14.48 -10.36
N SER A 331 11.55 14.99 -9.32
CA SER A 331 12.46 16.14 -9.40
C SER A 331 13.87 15.72 -9.03
N ILE A 332 14.86 16.27 -9.73
CA ILE A 332 16.27 16.12 -9.42
C ILE A 332 16.79 17.42 -8.80
N LEU A 333 17.44 17.28 -7.65
CA LEU A 333 18.14 18.35 -6.93
C LEU A 333 19.60 17.93 -6.68
N THR A 334 20.48 18.88 -6.38
CA THR A 334 21.86 18.58 -5.96
C THR A 334 22.26 19.39 -4.74
N GLY A 335 22.99 18.78 -3.82
CA GLY A 335 23.49 19.41 -2.60
C GLY A 335 24.83 20.09 -2.84
N ARG A 336 25.89 19.50 -2.28
CA ARG A 336 27.27 20.04 -2.29
C ARG A 336 27.77 20.34 -3.71
N ASP A 337 27.51 19.44 -4.65
CA ASP A 337 27.94 19.53 -6.05
C ASP A 337 27.05 18.61 -6.92
N ILE A 338 27.34 18.54 -8.24
CA ILE A 338 26.58 17.75 -9.22
C ILE A 338 26.59 16.24 -8.92
N ASP A 339 27.55 15.77 -8.12
CA ASP A 339 27.73 14.37 -7.72
C ASP A 339 27.09 14.06 -6.35
N ASP A 340 26.33 15.01 -5.79
CA ASP A 340 25.47 14.84 -4.60
C ASP A 340 23.97 14.97 -4.98
N PRO A 341 23.41 14.05 -5.80
CA PRO A 341 22.04 14.13 -6.27
C PRO A 341 21.02 13.67 -5.22
N LEU A 342 19.90 14.39 -5.16
CA LEU A 342 18.69 14.01 -4.44
C LEU A 342 17.52 13.90 -5.43
N MET A 343 16.90 12.72 -5.50
CA MET A 343 15.67 12.53 -6.28
C MET A 343 14.45 12.46 -5.37
N LEU A 344 13.52 13.41 -5.57
CA LEU A 344 12.24 13.44 -4.89
C LEU A 344 11.11 13.04 -5.83
N GLN A 345 10.17 12.26 -5.31
CA GLN A 345 8.91 11.92 -5.96
C GLN A 345 7.78 12.65 -5.23
N MET A 346 6.96 13.36 -5.99
CA MET A 346 5.68 13.93 -5.53
C MET A 346 4.57 13.14 -6.21
N LYS A 347 3.80 12.37 -5.45
CA LYS A 347 2.73 11.51 -5.97
C LYS A 347 1.38 11.98 -5.42
N GLU A 348 0.42 12.11 -6.33
CA GLU A 348 -0.95 12.48 -6.01
C GLU A 348 -1.58 11.41 -5.11
N ALA A 349 -2.20 11.86 -4.02
CA ALA A 349 -2.98 11.05 -3.11
C ALA A 349 -4.47 11.29 -3.35
N ASN A 350 -5.22 10.21 -3.52
CA ASN A 350 -6.68 10.25 -3.64
C ASN A 350 -7.33 9.68 -2.38
N ASP A 351 -8.66 9.67 -2.34
CA ASP A 351 -9.43 8.90 -1.37
C ASP A 351 -8.95 7.44 -1.32
N SER A 352 -8.85 6.90 -0.10
CA SER A 352 -8.56 5.47 0.06
C SER A 352 -9.81 4.70 -0.30
N VAL A 353 -9.66 3.56 -0.96
CA VAL A 353 -10.74 2.62 -1.24
C VAL A 353 -11.50 2.22 0.03
N LEU A 354 -10.84 2.29 1.20
CA LEU A 354 -11.42 2.01 2.50
C LEU A 354 -12.39 3.11 2.94
N GLU A 355 -12.23 4.38 2.53
CA GLU A 355 -13.08 5.49 3.00
C GLU A 355 -14.57 5.27 2.71
N ARG A 356 -14.87 4.48 1.67
CA ARG A 356 -16.22 4.07 1.28
C ARG A 356 -16.92 3.18 2.32
N PHE A 357 -16.16 2.51 3.17
CA PHE A 357 -16.66 1.48 4.08
C PHE A 357 -16.37 1.78 5.55
N VAL A 358 -15.33 2.56 5.87
CA VAL A 358 -14.96 2.88 7.27
C VAL A 358 -15.06 4.37 7.59
N GLY A 359 -15.48 5.19 6.62
CA GLY A 359 -15.57 6.64 6.76
C GLY A 359 -14.24 7.34 6.43
N ARG A 360 -14.26 8.68 6.50
CA ARG A 360 -13.15 9.52 6.07
C ARG A 360 -11.97 9.49 7.04
N SER A 361 -10.78 9.70 6.50
CA SER A 361 -9.57 9.97 7.28
C SER A 361 -9.74 11.15 8.24
N PRO A 362 -9.16 11.10 9.46
CA PRO A 362 -9.16 12.24 10.38
C PRO A 362 -8.21 13.37 9.94
N TYR A 363 -7.30 13.10 9.01
CA TYR A 363 -6.35 14.08 8.48
C TYR A 363 -6.99 15.01 7.45
N ALA A 364 -6.48 16.23 7.35
CA ALA A 364 -7.09 17.28 6.52
C ALA A 364 -6.97 17.01 5.02
N THR A 365 -5.92 16.29 4.61
CA THR A 365 -5.62 15.98 3.20
C THR A 365 -5.30 14.49 3.03
N HIS A 366 -5.52 13.95 1.83
CA HIS A 366 -5.16 12.57 1.52
C HIS A 366 -3.63 12.37 1.52
N GLY A 367 -2.85 13.40 1.16
CA GLY A 367 -1.40 13.36 1.25
C GLY A 367 -0.92 13.19 2.69
N GLU A 368 -1.52 13.92 3.63
CA GLU A 368 -1.26 13.77 5.06
C GLU A 368 -1.66 12.38 5.57
N ARG A 369 -2.82 11.86 5.16
CA ARG A 369 -3.27 10.49 5.50
C ARG A 369 -2.21 9.46 5.13
N VAL A 370 -1.72 9.49 3.89
CA VAL A 370 -0.70 8.56 3.40
C VAL A 370 0.58 8.67 4.23
N VAL A 371 1.07 9.89 4.48
CA VAL A 371 2.33 10.10 5.22
C VAL A 371 2.22 9.67 6.68
N GLN A 372 1.14 10.04 7.36
CA GLN A 372 0.97 9.72 8.77
C GLN A 372 0.70 8.22 8.94
N GLY A 373 -0.14 7.63 8.09
CA GLY A 373 -0.36 6.18 8.04
C GLY A 373 0.94 5.42 7.81
N GLN A 374 1.77 5.84 6.84
CA GLN A 374 3.09 5.27 6.60
C GLN A 374 3.99 5.34 7.85
N LYS A 375 4.05 6.48 8.56
CA LYS A 375 4.84 6.60 9.80
C LYS A 375 4.35 5.69 10.92
N LEU A 376 3.04 5.42 10.99
CA LEU A 376 2.43 4.55 11.99
C LEU A 376 2.74 3.06 11.75
N ILE A 377 2.81 2.62 10.49
CA ILE A 377 2.89 1.18 10.17
C ILE A 377 4.20 0.73 9.51
N GLN A 378 5.02 1.65 9.00
CA GLN A 378 6.35 1.33 8.46
C GLN A 378 7.42 1.55 9.54
N SER A 379 8.27 0.56 9.79
CA SER A 379 9.33 0.61 10.83
C SER A 379 10.30 1.75 10.58
N THR A 380 10.61 2.01 9.30
CA THR A 380 11.64 2.95 8.90
C THR A 380 11.15 3.83 7.75
N ALA A 381 10.42 4.88 8.10
CA ALA A 381 9.97 5.88 7.13
C ALA A 381 11.12 6.76 6.64
N ASP A 382 10.98 7.28 5.43
CA ASP A 382 11.89 8.24 4.84
C ASP A 382 11.94 9.54 5.68
N VAL A 383 13.16 10.03 5.95
CA VAL A 383 13.39 11.27 6.72
C VAL A 383 12.81 12.50 6.04
N LEU A 384 12.72 12.49 4.70
CA LEU A 384 12.13 13.55 3.87
C LEU A 384 10.66 13.28 3.52
N LEU A 385 10.00 12.32 4.18
CA LEU A 385 8.58 12.04 3.96
C LEU A 385 7.70 13.19 4.47
N GLY A 386 6.98 13.83 3.54
CA GLY A 386 6.06 14.93 3.83
C GLY A 386 4.90 14.98 2.83
N TRP A 387 4.02 15.97 2.95
CA TRP A 387 2.83 16.12 2.11
C TRP A 387 2.63 17.56 1.68
N SER A 388 1.85 17.75 0.63
CA SER A 388 1.49 19.06 0.10
C SER A 388 0.07 18.99 -0.46
N SER A 389 -0.58 20.14 -0.57
CA SER A 389 -1.83 20.30 -1.30
C SER A 389 -1.80 21.61 -2.07
N PHE A 390 -2.50 21.66 -3.20
CA PHE A 390 -2.74 22.91 -3.93
C PHE A 390 -4.11 22.88 -4.62
N LEU A 391 -4.66 24.05 -4.93
CA LEU A 391 -5.90 24.18 -5.68
C LEU A 391 -5.61 24.12 -7.19
N ALA A 392 -6.14 23.11 -7.88
CA ALA A 392 -6.00 22.98 -9.33
C ALA A 392 -6.90 23.99 -10.09
N GLU A 393 -6.68 24.11 -11.40
CA GLU A 393 -7.42 25.03 -12.29
C GLU A 393 -8.93 24.74 -12.32
N ASP A 394 -9.32 23.49 -12.07
CA ASP A 394 -10.72 23.06 -11.94
C ASP A 394 -11.35 23.45 -10.60
N GLY A 395 -10.64 24.20 -9.75
CA GLY A 395 -11.07 24.61 -8.42
C GLY A 395 -11.09 23.48 -7.40
N LYS A 396 -10.51 22.32 -7.70
CA LYS A 396 -10.46 21.17 -6.77
C LYS A 396 -9.09 21.09 -6.09
N PRO A 397 -9.04 20.76 -4.79
CA PRO A 397 -7.78 20.48 -4.13
C PRO A 397 -7.15 19.23 -4.74
N ARG A 398 -5.83 19.26 -4.90
CA ARG A 398 -5.01 18.12 -5.31
C ARG A 398 -3.98 17.89 -4.21
N ASP A 399 -4.11 16.75 -3.56
CA ASP A 399 -3.25 16.36 -2.46
C ASP A 399 -2.10 15.51 -2.96
N TYR A 400 -0.92 15.69 -2.37
CA TYR A 400 0.30 14.99 -2.73
C TYR A 400 1.03 14.54 -1.48
N TYR A 401 1.72 13.42 -1.58
CA TYR A 401 2.80 13.07 -0.68
C TYR A 401 4.13 13.12 -1.42
N VAL A 402 5.19 13.42 -0.67
CA VAL A 402 6.54 13.60 -1.18
C VAL A 402 7.50 12.69 -0.43
N ARG A 403 8.33 11.96 -1.17
CA ARG A 403 9.33 11.02 -0.66
C ARG A 403 10.53 10.95 -1.60
N GLN A 404 11.64 10.39 -1.14
CA GLN A 404 12.76 10.02 -2.00
C GLN A 404 12.31 8.94 -2.99
N PHE A 405 12.63 9.12 -4.28
CA PHE A 405 12.18 8.21 -5.34
C PHE A 405 12.83 6.84 -5.21
N TRP A 406 14.15 6.78 -4.99
CA TRP A 406 14.93 5.54 -4.80
C TRP A 406 15.73 5.62 -3.49
N ASN A 407 15.30 4.89 -2.44
CA ASN A 407 16.01 4.79 -1.15
C ASN A 407 16.51 3.36 -0.79
N GLY A 408 16.70 2.50 -1.78
CA GLY A 408 17.05 1.08 -1.55
C GLY A 408 15.94 0.09 -1.85
N LYS A 409 14.85 0.50 -2.52
CA LYS A 409 13.70 -0.37 -2.85
C LYS A 409 14.10 -1.56 -3.72
N GLY A 410 14.37 -2.70 -3.07
CA GLY A 410 14.54 -4.01 -3.71
C GLY A 410 13.23 -4.46 -4.34
N SER A 411 13.26 -4.81 -5.62
CA SER A 411 12.12 -5.44 -6.31
C SER A 411 12.36 -6.93 -6.34
N ILE A 412 11.45 -7.69 -5.73
CA ILE A 412 11.45 -9.16 -5.80
C ILE A 412 10.75 -9.55 -7.10
N ASP A 413 11.30 -10.51 -7.83
CA ASP A 413 10.70 -11.04 -9.04
C ASP A 413 9.58 -12.02 -8.68
N ILE A 414 8.37 -11.48 -8.53
CA ILE A 414 7.20 -12.23 -8.05
C ILE A 414 6.61 -13.11 -9.15
N GLU A 415 6.87 -12.78 -10.41
CA GLU A 415 6.36 -13.48 -11.61
C GLU A 415 7.10 -14.80 -11.89
N HIS A 416 8.20 -15.06 -11.16
CA HIS A 416 9.03 -16.25 -11.35
C HIS A 416 9.39 -16.93 -10.02
N LEU A 417 8.51 -16.83 -9.01
CA LEU A 417 8.72 -17.52 -7.73
C LEU A 417 8.50 -19.02 -7.87
N ASN A 418 9.43 -19.80 -7.32
CA ASN A 418 9.18 -21.21 -7.02
C ASN A 418 8.40 -21.35 -5.68
N ASP A 419 8.05 -22.59 -5.34
CA ASP A 419 7.35 -22.97 -4.11
C ASP A 419 8.04 -22.47 -2.83
N LEU A 420 9.35 -22.67 -2.71
CA LEU A 420 10.13 -22.20 -1.57
C LEU A 420 10.12 -20.66 -1.47
N ALA A 421 10.33 -19.96 -2.59
CA ALA A 421 10.38 -18.51 -2.62
C ALA A 421 9.03 -17.87 -2.31
N LEU A 422 7.94 -18.45 -2.80
CA LEU A 422 6.59 -18.04 -2.44
C LEU A 422 6.33 -18.22 -0.93
N ASN A 423 6.76 -19.36 -0.38
CA ASN A 423 6.58 -19.68 1.03
C ASN A 423 7.27 -18.65 1.95
N ASP A 424 8.57 -18.45 1.76
CA ASP A 424 9.37 -17.55 2.60
C ASP A 424 8.95 -16.09 2.43
N LEU A 425 8.62 -15.68 1.21
CA LEU A 425 8.12 -14.32 0.97
C LEU A 425 6.78 -14.10 1.66
N GLY A 426 5.84 -15.04 1.56
CA GLY A 426 4.57 -14.97 2.28
C GLY A 426 4.78 -14.84 3.79
N ARG A 427 5.72 -15.60 4.37
CA ARG A 427 6.08 -15.51 5.80
C ARG A 427 6.67 -14.14 6.18
N LEU A 428 7.55 -13.56 5.36
CA LEU A 428 8.09 -12.21 5.56
C LEU A 428 7.00 -11.14 5.50
N CYS A 429 6.13 -11.18 4.49
CA CYS A 429 5.01 -10.26 4.36
C CYS A 429 4.06 -10.35 5.57
N ALA A 430 3.75 -11.56 6.02
CA ALA A 430 2.90 -11.78 7.17
C ALA A 430 3.51 -11.27 8.48
N ARG A 431 4.81 -11.48 8.69
CA ARG A 431 5.53 -10.91 9.84
C ARG A 431 5.47 -9.38 9.83
N CYS A 432 5.70 -8.78 8.66
CA CYS A 432 5.62 -7.32 8.49
C CYS A 432 4.22 -6.79 8.77
N LEU A 433 3.19 -7.47 8.26
CA LEU A 433 1.81 -7.10 8.51
C LEU A 433 1.43 -7.23 10.00
N ALA A 434 1.88 -8.29 10.66
CA ALA A 434 1.67 -8.45 12.11
C ALA A 434 2.32 -7.31 12.91
N HIS A 435 3.50 -6.85 12.49
CA HIS A 435 4.18 -5.71 13.11
C HIS A 435 3.40 -4.40 12.92
N ALA A 436 2.96 -4.11 11.69
CA ALA A 436 2.11 -2.95 11.37
C ALA A 436 0.83 -2.91 12.23
N HIS A 437 0.13 -4.04 12.33
CA HIS A 437 -1.07 -4.17 13.16
C HIS A 437 -0.75 -4.07 14.65
N ALA A 438 0.40 -4.60 15.09
CA ALA A 438 0.79 -4.55 16.49
C ALA A 438 1.20 -3.15 16.99
N ARG A 439 1.66 -2.29 16.09
CA ARG A 439 1.98 -0.88 16.40
C ARG A 439 0.74 -0.01 16.59
N THR A 440 -0.35 -0.34 15.91
CA THR A 440 -1.51 0.57 15.77
C THR A 440 -2.83 0.04 16.33
N GLY A 441 -3.00 -1.28 16.43
CA GLY A 441 -4.22 -1.90 16.96
C GLY A 441 -4.06 -2.51 18.35
N ASP A 442 -5.15 -3.08 18.85
CA ASP A 442 -5.16 -3.84 20.10
C ASP A 442 -4.51 -5.23 19.92
N ARG A 443 -3.18 -5.25 19.82
CA ARG A 443 -2.40 -6.48 19.57
C ARG A 443 -2.65 -7.62 20.54
N VAL A 444 -3.00 -7.30 21.79
CA VAL A 444 -3.33 -8.31 22.82
C VAL A 444 -4.68 -8.93 22.50
N ALA A 445 -5.71 -8.11 22.25
CA ALA A 445 -7.02 -8.63 21.89
C ALA A 445 -7.01 -9.41 20.57
N ILE A 446 -6.30 -8.92 19.55
CA ILE A 446 -6.19 -9.62 18.26
C ILE A 446 -5.45 -10.95 18.45
N ALA A 447 -4.31 -10.97 19.17
CA ALA A 447 -3.56 -12.21 19.45
C ALA A 447 -4.41 -13.24 20.20
N SER A 448 -5.16 -12.82 21.23
CA SER A 448 -6.06 -13.73 21.95
C SER A 448 -7.26 -14.18 21.12
N TYR A 449 -7.77 -13.31 20.24
CA TYR A 449 -8.82 -13.67 19.29
C TYR A 449 -8.36 -14.77 18.34
N VAL A 450 -7.20 -14.64 17.69
CA VAL A 450 -6.68 -15.67 16.76
C VAL A 450 -6.22 -16.93 17.50
N GLY A 451 -5.62 -16.79 18.68
CA GLY A 451 -5.18 -17.88 19.55
C GLY A 451 -3.99 -18.68 19.02
N ASP A 452 -3.91 -19.95 19.44
CA ASP A 452 -2.74 -20.82 19.24
C ASP A 452 -3.00 -22.01 18.31
N THR A 453 -4.24 -22.23 17.90
CA THR A 453 -4.62 -23.35 17.05
C THR A 453 -4.51 -22.98 15.57
N GLU A 454 -4.42 -23.98 14.70
CA GLU A 454 -4.43 -23.77 13.25
C GLU A 454 -5.83 -23.44 12.68
N GLU A 455 -6.86 -23.27 13.53
CA GLU A 455 -8.23 -23.06 13.07
C GLU A 455 -8.38 -21.78 12.24
N PHE A 456 -7.76 -20.68 12.69
CA PHE A 456 -7.71 -19.44 11.93
C PHE A 456 -6.89 -19.59 10.63
N ASP A 457 -5.76 -20.30 10.70
CA ASP A 457 -4.87 -20.56 9.56
C ASP A 457 -5.62 -21.32 8.45
N GLU A 458 -6.40 -22.35 8.82
CA GLU A 458 -7.24 -23.13 7.90
C GLU A 458 -8.42 -22.34 7.35
N ALA A 459 -9.05 -21.50 8.16
CA ALA A 459 -10.13 -20.63 7.73
C ALA A 459 -9.65 -19.64 6.65
N ILE A 460 -8.57 -18.90 6.93
CA ILE A 460 -8.02 -17.93 5.97
C ILE A 460 -7.48 -18.64 4.72
N ALA A 461 -6.88 -19.83 4.84
CA ALA A 461 -6.45 -20.60 3.67
C ALA A 461 -7.62 -21.04 2.77
N SER A 462 -8.77 -21.37 3.37
CA SER A 462 -9.98 -21.72 2.62
C SER A 462 -10.59 -20.50 1.93
N PHE A 463 -10.64 -19.36 2.63
CA PHE A 463 -11.04 -18.08 2.05
C PHE A 463 -10.13 -17.67 0.88
N ALA A 464 -8.81 -17.75 1.04
CA ALA A 464 -7.85 -17.38 0.01
C ALA A 464 -8.02 -18.20 -1.27
N ALA A 465 -8.29 -19.51 -1.14
CA ALA A 465 -8.57 -20.39 -2.27
C ALA A 465 -9.86 -19.99 -3.00
N ALA A 466 -10.96 -19.77 -2.26
CA ALA A 466 -12.25 -19.38 -2.83
C ALA A 466 -12.21 -17.97 -3.45
N TYR A 467 -11.49 -17.04 -2.83
CA TYR A 467 -11.34 -15.68 -3.36
C TYR A 467 -10.41 -15.64 -4.58
N ALA A 468 -9.42 -16.54 -4.66
CA ALA A 468 -8.63 -16.70 -5.88
C ALA A 468 -9.51 -17.18 -7.06
N ASP A 469 -10.47 -18.08 -6.83
CA ASP A 469 -11.46 -18.46 -7.85
C ASP A 469 -12.32 -17.27 -8.29
N GLN A 470 -12.72 -16.41 -7.35
CA GLN A 470 -13.44 -15.18 -7.66
C GLN A 470 -12.61 -14.22 -8.51
N ASN A 471 -11.34 -14.01 -8.14
CA ASN A 471 -10.44 -13.14 -8.88
C ASN A 471 -10.22 -13.66 -10.32
N ASP A 472 -10.11 -14.97 -10.51
CA ASP A 472 -9.99 -15.58 -11.84
C ASP A 472 -11.26 -15.33 -12.68
N ALA A 473 -12.46 -15.40 -12.06
CA ALA A 473 -13.72 -15.08 -12.73
C ALA A 473 -13.82 -13.59 -13.11
N ASP A 474 -13.47 -12.68 -12.20
CA ASP A 474 -13.47 -11.23 -12.46
C ASP A 474 -12.45 -10.86 -13.55
N TYR A 475 -11.27 -11.48 -13.50
CA TYR A 475 -10.23 -11.30 -14.50
C TYR A 475 -10.67 -11.78 -15.90
N ALA A 476 -11.41 -12.89 -15.98
CA ALA A 476 -11.95 -13.38 -17.24
C ALA A 476 -12.94 -12.39 -17.87
N VAL A 477 -13.83 -11.78 -17.08
CA VAL A 477 -14.74 -10.71 -17.54
C VAL A 477 -13.95 -9.50 -18.03
N PHE A 478 -12.97 -9.04 -17.24
CA PHE A 478 -12.09 -7.94 -17.62
C PHE A 478 -11.35 -8.20 -18.95
N LYS A 479 -10.83 -9.41 -19.14
CA LYS A 479 -10.17 -9.83 -20.37
C LYS A 479 -11.13 -9.87 -21.55
N GLN A 480 -12.33 -10.41 -21.38
CA GLN A 480 -13.35 -10.46 -22.42
C GLN A 480 -13.72 -9.06 -22.93
N LEU A 481 -13.86 -8.07 -22.03
CA LEU A 481 -14.21 -6.70 -22.41
C LEU A 481 -13.05 -5.95 -23.07
N ILE A 482 -11.79 -6.27 -22.73
CA ILE A 482 -10.64 -5.80 -23.50
C ILE A 482 -10.67 -6.38 -24.91
N ASP A 483 -10.93 -7.68 -25.03
CA ASP A 483 -10.89 -8.38 -26.31
C ASP A 483 -12.08 -7.98 -27.23
N SER A 484 -13.23 -7.59 -26.65
CA SER A 484 -14.37 -7.01 -27.40
C SER A 484 -14.19 -5.54 -27.77
N GLY A 485 -13.21 -4.85 -27.19
CA GLY A 485 -12.96 -3.42 -27.39
C GLY A 485 -13.84 -2.50 -26.55
N GLU A 486 -14.64 -3.04 -25.63
CA GLU A 486 -15.45 -2.26 -24.68
C GLU A 486 -14.58 -1.56 -23.61
N LEU A 487 -13.47 -2.20 -23.20
CA LEU A 487 -12.47 -1.57 -22.35
C LEU A 487 -11.25 -1.13 -23.16
N PRO A 488 -10.77 0.12 -22.99
CA PRO A 488 -9.60 0.61 -23.71
C PRO A 488 -8.32 -0.09 -23.23
N CYS A 489 -7.51 -0.61 -24.14
CA CYS A 489 -6.23 -1.24 -23.81
C CYS A 489 -5.15 -0.75 -24.77
N ALA A 490 -3.99 -0.35 -24.24
CA ALA A 490 -2.82 -0.10 -25.08
C ALA A 490 -2.36 -1.41 -25.73
N SER A 491 -1.77 -1.33 -26.92
CA SER A 491 -1.14 -2.49 -27.56
C SER A 491 -0.04 -3.05 -26.65
N LEU A 492 -0.01 -4.38 -26.51
CA LEU A 492 0.99 -5.11 -25.71
C LEU A 492 2.41 -4.93 -26.24
#